data_AF-A0A1U7J9M9-F1
#
_entry.id   AF-A0A1U7J9M9-F1
#
_cell.length_a   1.000
_cell.length_b   1.000
_cell.length_c   1.000
_cell.angle_alpha   90.00
_cell.angle_beta   90.00
_cell.angle_gamma   90.00
#
_symmetry.space_group_name_H-M   'P 1'
#
loop_
_entity.id
_entity.type
_entity.pdbx_description
1 polymer ?
#
loop_
_entity_poly.entity_id
_entity_poly.type
_entity_poly.pdbx_seq_one_letter_code
_entity_poly.pdbx_strand_id
1 'polypeptide(L)'
;MTATIQSPDLMLAQTLRAKLPVDTVTALLAYPNIAADLALVLDQPPLGADYVPREIEVLYDDVTIFHWRDGRIQAQCADVEIDYMPTLVEWLIDGDTAYFSVQGLEVINRIKIMPLMDLESLDPLKEEPCKP
;
A
#
# COMPACT_ATOMS: atom_id res chain seq x y z
N MET A 1 -38.42 -18.74 -4.92
CA MET A 1 -37.41 -17.71 -5.23
C MET A 1 -36.20 -18.04 -4.36
N THR A 2 -35.19 -18.67 -4.95
CA THR A 2 -33.94 -19.03 -4.25
C THR A 2 -33.03 -17.82 -4.28
N ALA A 3 -32.92 -17.12 -3.16
CA ALA A 3 -31.89 -16.10 -2.99
C ALA A 3 -30.55 -16.82 -2.84
N THR A 4 -29.71 -16.78 -3.86
CA THR A 4 -28.35 -17.29 -3.80
C THR A 4 -27.57 -16.37 -2.88
N ILE A 5 -27.39 -16.76 -1.62
CA ILE A 5 -26.50 -16.06 -0.69
C ILE A 5 -25.08 -16.35 -1.18
N GLN A 6 -24.51 -15.44 -1.96
CA GLN A 6 -23.10 -15.52 -2.35
C GLN A 6 -22.24 -15.18 -1.12
N SER A 7 -21.20 -15.98 -0.88
CA SER A 7 -20.28 -15.72 0.23
C SER A 7 -19.56 -14.36 0.02
N PRO A 8 -19.22 -13.64 1.12
CA PRO A 8 -18.53 -12.35 1.05
C PRO A 8 -17.27 -12.39 0.18
N ASP A 9 -16.48 -13.45 0.29
CA ASP A 9 -15.26 -13.66 -0.49
C ASP A 9 -15.52 -13.76 -1.99
N LEU A 10 -16.67 -14.33 -2.37
CA LEU A 10 -17.05 -14.50 -3.77
C LEU A 10 -17.49 -13.15 -4.37
N MET A 11 -18.14 -12.30 -3.58
CA MET A 11 -18.49 -10.93 -3.98
C MET A 11 -17.25 -10.05 -4.10
N LEU A 12 -16.33 -10.12 -3.14
CA LEU A 12 -15.05 -9.42 -3.20
C LEU A 12 -14.23 -9.83 -4.43
N ALA A 13 -14.09 -11.15 -4.66
CA ALA A 13 -13.38 -11.67 -5.82
C ALA A 13 -14.01 -11.22 -7.15
N GLN A 14 -15.34 -11.13 -7.24
CA GLN A 14 -16.01 -10.63 -8.44
C GLN A 14 -15.76 -9.14 -8.67
N THR A 15 -15.87 -8.32 -7.62
CA THR A 15 -15.57 -6.89 -7.67
C THR A 15 -14.14 -6.64 -8.13
N LEU A 16 -13.17 -7.37 -7.58
CA LEU A 16 -11.75 -7.22 -7.94
C LEU A 16 -11.49 -7.68 -9.39
N ARG A 17 -12.08 -8.79 -9.84
CA ARG A 17 -11.94 -9.28 -11.24
C ARG A 17 -12.49 -8.32 -12.28
N ALA A 18 -13.43 -7.46 -11.93
CA ALA A 18 -13.93 -6.45 -12.85
C ALA A 18 -12.91 -5.33 -13.12
N LYS A 19 -11.89 -5.18 -12.25
CA LYS A 19 -10.98 -4.03 -12.23
C LYS A 19 -9.51 -4.41 -12.41
N LEU A 20 -9.15 -5.64 -12.04
CA LEU A 20 -7.78 -6.10 -11.97
C LEU A 20 -7.55 -7.35 -12.83
N PRO A 21 -6.31 -7.55 -13.33
CA PRO A 21 -5.93 -8.79 -14.00
C PRO A 21 -6.17 -10.03 -13.12
N VAL A 22 -6.45 -11.17 -13.75
CA VAL A 22 -6.75 -12.43 -13.05
C VAL A 22 -5.62 -12.86 -12.11
N ASP A 23 -4.37 -12.69 -12.54
CA ASP A 23 -3.20 -13.07 -11.75
C ASP A 23 -3.08 -12.21 -10.48
N THR A 24 -3.31 -10.90 -10.62
CA THR A 24 -3.36 -9.95 -9.49
C THR A 24 -4.47 -10.30 -8.50
N VAL A 25 -5.68 -10.61 -8.99
CA VAL A 25 -6.78 -11.02 -8.10
C VAL A 25 -6.44 -12.32 -7.38
N THR A 26 -5.84 -13.28 -8.08
CA THR A 26 -5.45 -14.57 -7.48
C THR A 26 -4.43 -14.36 -6.37
N ALA A 27 -3.46 -13.47 -6.57
CA ALA A 27 -2.49 -13.11 -5.55
C ALA A 27 -3.14 -12.39 -4.35
N LEU A 28 -4.07 -11.46 -4.59
CA LEU A 28 -4.81 -10.75 -3.54
C LEU A 28 -5.71 -11.66 -2.70
N LEU A 29 -6.26 -12.73 -3.28
CA LEU A 29 -7.14 -13.66 -2.55
C LEU A 29 -6.42 -14.45 -1.46
N ALA A 30 -5.09 -14.47 -1.46
CA ALA A 30 -4.31 -14.97 -0.32
C ALA A 30 -4.37 -14.03 0.90
N TYR A 31 -4.79 -12.77 0.71
CA TYR A 31 -4.82 -11.70 1.70
C TYR A 31 -6.20 -11.02 1.75
N PRO A 32 -7.25 -11.70 2.26
CA PRO A 32 -8.63 -11.24 2.13
C PRO A 32 -8.92 -9.91 2.83
N ASN A 33 -8.23 -9.59 3.94
CA ASN A 33 -8.40 -8.32 4.63
C ASN A 33 -7.88 -7.15 3.77
N ILE A 34 -6.64 -7.28 3.27
CA ILE A 34 -6.01 -6.29 2.39
C ILE A 34 -6.83 -6.10 1.11
N ALA A 35 -7.34 -7.21 0.55
CA ALA A 35 -8.19 -7.16 -0.64
C ALA A 35 -9.49 -6.37 -0.40
N ALA A 36 -10.07 -6.45 0.81
CA ALA A 36 -11.25 -5.68 1.19
C ALA A 36 -10.95 -4.19 1.32
N ASP A 37 -9.82 -3.83 1.94
CA ASP A 37 -9.41 -2.44 2.12
C ASP A 37 -9.07 -1.79 0.76
N LEU A 38 -8.36 -2.52 -0.10
CA LEU A 38 -8.04 -2.06 -1.47
C LEU A 38 -9.28 -1.79 -2.30
N ALA A 39 -10.34 -2.59 -2.14
CA ALA A 39 -11.57 -2.41 -2.90
C ALA A 39 -12.20 -1.02 -2.70
N LEU A 40 -11.96 -0.37 -1.55
CA LEU A 40 -12.46 0.97 -1.22
C LEU A 40 -11.66 2.09 -1.92
N VAL A 41 -10.40 1.84 -2.26
CA VAL A 41 -9.50 2.86 -2.82
C VAL A 41 -9.22 2.67 -4.31
N LEU A 42 -9.53 1.50 -4.90
CA LEU A 42 -9.24 1.17 -6.31
C LEU A 42 -9.75 2.18 -7.34
N ASP A 43 -10.89 2.83 -7.08
CA ASP A 43 -11.49 3.81 -8.01
C ASP A 43 -11.07 5.27 -7.71
N GLN A 44 -10.28 5.48 -6.66
CA GLN A 44 -9.86 6.83 -6.30
C GLN A 44 -8.86 7.38 -7.33
N PRO A 45 -8.98 8.67 -7.68
CA PRO A 45 -8.04 9.27 -8.62
C PRO A 45 -6.62 9.33 -8.02
N PRO A 46 -5.60 9.50 -8.87
CA PRO A 46 -4.27 9.86 -8.43
C PRO A 46 -4.27 11.11 -7.55
N LEU A 47 -3.35 11.17 -6.58
CA LEU A 47 -3.09 12.37 -5.80
C LEU A 47 -2.60 13.49 -6.73
N GLY A 48 -3.02 14.73 -6.45
CA GLY A 48 -2.66 15.89 -7.27
C GLY A 48 -1.15 16.17 -7.27
N ALA A 49 -0.66 16.82 -8.32
CA ALA A 49 0.75 17.22 -8.40
C ALA A 49 1.12 18.33 -7.40
N ASP A 50 0.13 19.04 -6.88
CA ASP A 50 0.22 20.05 -5.82
C ASP A 50 -0.09 19.47 -4.43
N TYR A 51 -0.36 18.17 -4.35
CA TYR A 51 -0.62 17.50 -3.08
C TYR A 51 0.66 17.46 -2.24
N VAL A 52 0.56 17.94 -1.00
CA VAL A 52 1.64 17.88 -0.02
C VAL A 52 1.22 16.95 1.11
N PRO A 53 1.81 15.75 1.20
CA PRO A 53 1.48 14.80 2.25
C PRO A 53 1.91 15.32 3.62
N ARG A 54 1.15 15.00 4.67
CA ARG A 54 1.56 15.24 6.07
C ARG A 54 2.12 13.99 6.71
N GLU A 55 1.71 12.84 6.23
CA GLU A 55 2.11 11.54 6.73
C GLU A 55 2.30 10.54 5.60
N ILE A 56 3.36 9.73 5.72
CA ILE A 56 3.74 8.71 4.76
C ILE A 56 4.23 7.49 5.53
N GLU A 57 3.61 6.36 5.27
CA GLU A 57 4.05 5.07 5.77
C GLU A 57 4.33 4.15 4.60
N VAL A 58 5.46 3.46 4.65
CA VAL A 58 5.79 2.39 3.71
C VAL A 58 5.82 1.10 4.51
N LEU A 59 5.09 0.11 4.01
CA LEU A 59 4.97 -1.20 4.63
C LEU A 59 5.44 -2.27 3.65
N TYR A 60 6.21 -3.22 4.18
CA TYR A 60 6.59 -4.45 3.52
C TYR A 60 5.98 -5.62 4.29
N ASP A 61 5.17 -6.43 3.61
CA ASP A 61 4.50 -7.60 4.21
C ASP A 61 3.79 -7.26 5.54
N ASP A 62 3.02 -6.18 5.53
CA ASP A 62 2.29 -5.59 6.68
C ASP A 62 3.17 -5.05 7.83
N VAL A 63 4.49 -4.92 7.62
CA VAL A 63 5.42 -4.33 8.58
C VAL A 63 5.83 -2.93 8.13
N THR A 64 5.61 -1.92 8.97
CA THR A 64 6.06 -0.54 8.70
C THR A 64 7.58 -0.45 8.72
N ILE A 65 8.18 -0.24 7.54
CA ILE A 65 9.63 -0.10 7.36
C ILE A 65 10.09 1.35 7.31
N PHE A 66 9.17 2.26 6.98
CA PHE A 66 9.41 3.70 6.99
C PHE A 66 8.15 4.43 7.41
N HIS A 67 8.32 5.40 8.29
CA HIS A 67 7.26 6.30 8.72
C HIS A 67 7.78 7.71 8.77
N TRP A 68 7.15 8.60 8.03
CA TRP A 68 7.43 10.03 8.02
C TRP A 68 6.16 10.80 8.36
N ARG A 69 6.29 11.84 9.18
CA ARG A 69 5.19 12.72 9.56
C ARG A 69 5.70 14.14 9.81
N ASP A 70 5.01 15.12 9.22
CA ASP A 70 5.21 16.56 9.41
C ASP A 70 6.69 17.00 9.29
N GLY A 71 7.38 16.51 8.24
CA GLY A 71 8.77 16.86 7.96
C GLY A 71 9.81 16.07 8.75
N ARG A 72 9.39 15.05 9.51
CA ARG A 72 10.29 14.23 10.33
C ARG A 72 10.06 12.76 10.08
N ILE A 73 11.16 12.02 9.89
CA ILE A 73 11.12 10.57 10.00
C ILE A 73 10.72 10.27 11.45
N GLN A 74 9.79 9.33 11.64
CA GLN A 74 9.30 8.83 12.93
C GLN A 74 9.85 7.44 13.21
N ALA A 75 9.96 6.61 12.17
CA ALA A 75 10.53 5.28 12.23
C ALA A 75 11.19 4.92 10.89
N GLN A 76 12.27 4.17 10.95
CA GLN A 76 12.93 3.60 9.78
C GLN A 76 13.62 2.30 10.19
N CYS A 77 13.28 1.19 9.54
CA CYS A 77 13.99 -0.08 9.76
C CYS A 77 15.38 -0.01 9.15
N ALA A 78 16.42 -0.15 9.98
CA ALA A 78 17.81 -0.24 9.53
C ALA A 78 18.15 -1.60 8.90
N ASP A 79 17.39 -2.65 9.23
CA ASP A 79 17.75 -4.06 8.96
C ASP A 79 16.99 -4.71 7.80
N VAL A 80 16.35 -3.94 6.91
CA VAL A 80 15.80 -4.54 5.67
C VAL A 80 16.98 -4.92 4.79
N GLU A 81 17.18 -6.22 4.57
CA GLU A 81 18.24 -6.72 3.69
C GLU A 81 18.10 -6.10 2.30
N ILE A 82 19.23 -5.73 1.68
CA ILE A 82 19.25 -4.99 0.40
C ILE A 82 18.63 -5.80 -0.76
N ASP A 83 18.61 -7.12 -0.64
CA ASP A 83 18.03 -8.07 -1.58
C ASP A 83 16.68 -8.63 -1.13
N TYR A 84 16.13 -8.10 -0.03
CA TYR A 84 14.79 -8.44 0.40
C TYR A 84 13.76 -8.06 -0.68
N MET A 85 13.00 -9.06 -1.14
CA MET A 85 11.92 -8.86 -2.11
C MET A 85 10.58 -9.10 -1.41
N PRO A 86 9.93 -8.05 -0.90
CA PRO A 86 8.66 -8.19 -0.19
C PRO A 86 7.57 -8.76 -1.10
N THR A 87 6.68 -9.57 -0.53
CA THR A 87 5.51 -10.05 -1.27
C THR A 87 4.47 -8.93 -1.39
N LEU A 88 4.32 -8.12 -0.36
CA LEU A 88 3.42 -6.98 -0.33
C LEU A 88 4.21 -5.70 -0.15
N VAL A 89 3.94 -4.71 -1.01
CA VAL A 89 4.43 -3.35 -0.81
C VAL A 89 3.25 -2.42 -0.76
N GLU A 90 3.11 -1.69 0.32
CA GLU A 90 2.06 -0.70 0.52
C GLU A 90 2.66 0.65 0.87
N TRP A 91 2.12 1.72 0.29
CA TRP A 91 2.38 3.08 0.73
C TRP A 91 1.06 3.70 1.15
N LEU A 92 0.99 4.09 2.42
CA LEU A 92 -0.08 4.89 2.97
C LEU A 92 0.33 6.35 2.92
N ILE A 93 -0.53 7.19 2.36
CA ILE A 93 -0.36 8.64 2.33
C ILE A 93 -1.52 9.25 3.09
N ASP A 94 -1.22 9.94 4.18
CA ASP A 94 -2.21 10.53 5.11
C ASP A 94 -3.29 9.54 5.58
N GLY A 95 -2.89 8.28 5.76
CA GLY A 95 -3.74 7.18 6.24
C GLY A 95 -4.49 6.40 5.15
N ASP A 96 -4.42 6.83 3.89
CA ASP A 96 -5.04 6.14 2.76
C ASP A 96 -4.01 5.40 1.91
N THR A 97 -4.33 4.17 1.49
CA THR A 97 -3.51 3.44 0.51
C THR A 97 -3.43 4.21 -0.80
N ALA A 98 -2.22 4.67 -1.13
CA ALA A 98 -1.93 5.40 -2.34
C ALA A 98 -1.11 4.56 -3.34
N TYR A 99 -0.35 3.59 -2.86
CA TYR A 99 0.32 2.59 -3.70
C TYR A 99 0.18 1.22 -3.07
N PHE A 100 -0.07 0.21 -3.90
CA PHE A 100 -0.03 -1.17 -3.47
C PHE A 100 0.45 -2.09 -4.59
N SER A 101 1.32 -3.03 -4.25
CA SER A 101 1.71 -4.15 -5.11
C SER A 101 1.72 -5.46 -4.35
N VAL A 102 1.38 -6.54 -5.05
CA VAL A 102 1.45 -7.91 -4.52
C VAL A 102 2.21 -8.80 -5.50
N GLN A 103 3.22 -9.53 -5.00
CA GLN A 103 4.12 -10.37 -5.80
C GLN A 103 4.75 -9.60 -6.98
N GLY A 104 5.07 -8.33 -6.77
CA GLY A 104 5.60 -7.43 -7.81
C GLY A 104 4.58 -6.96 -8.85
N LEU A 105 3.30 -7.34 -8.73
CA LEU A 105 2.22 -6.84 -9.59
C LEU A 105 1.62 -5.57 -8.97
N GLU A 106 1.76 -4.43 -9.66
CA GLU A 106 1.12 -3.17 -9.27
C GLU A 106 -0.41 -3.31 -9.33
N VAL A 107 -1.09 -2.99 -8.22
CA VAL A 107 -2.55 -3.03 -8.10
C VAL A 107 -3.13 -1.62 -8.20
N ILE A 108 -2.55 -0.69 -7.45
CA ILE A 108 -2.93 0.72 -7.43
C ILE A 108 -1.67 1.56 -7.33
N ASN A 109 -1.68 2.71 -8.02
CA ASN A 109 -0.63 3.70 -7.90
C ASN A 109 -1.20 5.08 -8.18
N ARG A 110 -1.59 5.74 -7.08
CA ARG A 110 -2.11 7.11 -7.01
C ARG A 110 -1.00 8.14 -6.85
N ILE A 111 0.25 7.71 -6.62
CA ILE A 111 1.41 8.60 -6.39
C ILE A 111 2.20 8.92 -7.67
N LYS A 112 1.83 8.40 -8.85
CA LYS A 112 2.57 8.56 -10.13
C LYS A 112 2.89 10.01 -10.52
N ILE A 113 2.04 10.95 -10.12
CA ILE A 113 2.18 12.38 -10.45
C ILE A 113 2.53 13.24 -9.22
N MET A 114 2.66 12.61 -8.05
CA MET A 114 3.11 13.29 -6.84
C MET A 114 4.59 13.70 -7.05
N PRO A 115 4.98 14.91 -6.62
CA PRO A 115 6.39 15.29 -6.67
C PRO A 115 7.22 14.26 -5.91
N LEU A 116 8.34 13.84 -6.51
CA LEU A 116 9.35 13.03 -5.82
C LEU A 116 9.79 13.81 -4.58
N MET A 117 9.55 13.27 -3.39
CA MET A 117 10.19 13.84 -2.21
C MET A 117 11.68 13.64 -2.35
N ASP A 118 12.41 14.72 -2.15
CA ASP A 118 13.86 14.68 -2.02
C ASP A 118 14.20 14.10 -0.64
N LEU A 119 14.25 12.78 -0.56
CA LEU A 119 14.62 12.04 0.65
C LEU A 119 16.05 12.35 1.11
N GLU A 120 16.92 12.88 0.24
CA GLU A 120 18.29 13.28 0.61
C GLU A 120 18.31 14.54 1.49
N SER A 121 17.23 15.31 1.50
CA SER A 121 17.07 16.53 2.31
C SER A 121 16.49 16.28 3.71
N LEU A 122 16.05 15.04 4.00
CA LEU A 122 15.52 14.69 5.31
C LEU A 122 16.66 14.38 6.28
N ASP A 123 16.69 15.08 7.42
CA ASP A 123 17.63 14.78 8.50
C ASP A 123 17.49 13.29 8.90
N PRO A 124 18.53 12.46 8.76
CA PRO A 124 18.44 11.07 9.13
C PRO A 124 18.18 10.97 10.63
N LEU A 125 17.11 10.25 11.00
CA LEU A 125 16.90 9.87 12.39
C LEU A 125 18.06 9.00 12.86
N LYS A 126 18.37 9.10 14.16
CA LYS A 126 19.12 8.03 14.84
C LYS A 126 18.29 6.76 14.72
N GLU A 127 18.91 5.73 14.15
CA GLU A 127 18.35 4.39 13.95
C GLU A 127 17.62 3.91 15.22
N GLU A 128 16.29 3.76 15.14
CA GLU A 128 15.51 3.10 16.18
C GLU A 128 14.94 1.78 15.62
N PRO A 129 15.06 0.66 16.36
CA PRO A 129 14.60 -0.64 15.89
C PRO A 129 13.08 -0.65 15.74
N CYS A 130 12.61 -1.30 14.67
CA CYS A 130 11.20 -1.36 14.32
C CYS A 130 10.35 -2.01 15.42
N LYS A 131 9.15 -1.46 15.63
CA LYS A 131 8.17 -2.05 16.53
C LYS A 131 7.57 -3.30 15.87
N PRO A 132 7.46 -4.43 16.60
CA PRO A 132 6.73 -5.61 16.14
C PRO A 132 5.23 -5.37 16.08
#